data_AF-A0A1M6E812-F1
#
_entry.id   AF-A0A1M6E812-F1
#
_cell.length_a   1.000
_cell.length_b   1.000
_cell.length_c   1.000
_cell.angle_alpha   90.00
_cell.angle_beta   90.00
_cell.angle_gamma   90.00
#
_symmetry.space_group_name_H-M   'P 1'
#
loop_
_entity.id
_entity.type
_entity.pdbx_description
1 polymer ?
#
loop_
_entity_poly.entity_id
_entity_poly.type
_entity_poly.pdbx_seq_one_letter_code
_entity_poly.pdbx_strand_id
1 'polypeptide(L)'
;KKMKDKRRQQIKEQKKIEKLKEKNKPVTFKCLDCGIEEDIPKDVVDIYDIFDEGDITVPPRFSCEVCGGTMEPIEYTSEQGITYRLEN
;
A
#
# COMPACT_ATOMS: atom_id res chain seq x y z
N LYS A 1 -41.45 -4.84 8.54
CA LYS A 1 -40.56 -3.67 8.81
C LYS A 1 -39.13 -4.11 9.20
N LYS A 2 -38.95 -4.99 10.20
CA LYS A 2 -37.62 -5.48 10.69
C LYS A 2 -36.64 -6.03 9.63
N MET A 3 -37.12 -6.70 8.57
CA MET A 3 -36.25 -7.26 7.52
C MET A 3 -35.51 -6.21 6.68
N LYS A 4 -36.10 -5.03 6.45
CA LYS A 4 -35.45 -3.94 5.69
C LYS A 4 -34.28 -3.32 6.47
N ASP A 5 -34.39 -3.25 7.79
CA ASP A 5 -33.34 -2.71 8.67
C ASP A 5 -32.14 -3.66 8.75
N LYS A 6 -32.38 -4.98 8.82
CA LYS A 6 -31.32 -6.01 8.79
C LYS A 6 -30.53 -5.98 7.48
N ARG A 7 -31.20 -5.86 6.33
CA ARG A 7 -30.54 -5.74 5.01
C ARG A 7 -29.69 -4.47 4.91
N ARG A 8 -30.16 -3.35 5.47
CA ARG A 8 -29.38 -2.09 5.49
C ARG A 8 -28.11 -2.20 6.35
N GLN A 9 -28.18 -2.90 7.48
CA GLN A 9 -27.01 -3.15 8.34
C GLN A 9 -25.96 -4.01 7.62
N GLN A 10 -26.38 -5.10 6.98
CA GLN A 10 -25.49 -5.98 6.20
C GLN A 10 -24.74 -5.22 5.09
N ILE A 11 -25.44 -4.35 4.34
CA ILE A 11 -24.82 -3.54 3.28
C ILE A 11 -23.78 -2.57 3.87
N LYS A 12 -24.06 -1.96 5.03
CA LYS A 12 -23.10 -1.07 5.69
C LYS A 12 -21.84 -1.81 6.14
N GLU A 13 -22.02 -3.02 6.66
CA GLU A 13 -20.92 -3.88 7.13
C GLU A 13 -20.06 -4.38 5.96
N GLN A 14 -20.67 -4.84 4.87
CA GLN A 14 -19.96 -5.18 3.63
C GLN A 14 -19.14 -4.00 3.10
N LYS A 15 -19.72 -2.81 3.01
CA LYS A 15 -18.99 -1.60 2.58
C LYS A 15 -17.82 -1.25 3.51
N LYS A 16 -17.93 -1.51 4.81
CA LYS A 16 -16.85 -1.28 5.77
C LYS A 16 -15.71 -2.28 5.54
N ILE A 17 -16.03 -3.56 5.34
CA ILE A 17 -15.06 -4.61 5.04
C ILE A 17 -14.34 -4.32 3.71
N GLU A 18 -15.07 -3.93 2.67
CA GLU A 18 -14.48 -3.55 1.38
C GLU A 18 -13.50 -2.38 1.52
N LYS A 19 -13.87 -1.34 2.29
CA LYS A 19 -12.95 -0.22 2.57
C LYS A 19 -11.72 -0.63 3.36
N LEU A 20 -11.85 -1.56 4.32
CA LEU A 20 -10.72 -2.10 5.08
C LEU A 20 -9.78 -2.90 4.18
N LYS A 21 -10.35 -3.73 3.28
CA LYS A 21 -9.57 -4.47 2.29
C LYS A 21 -8.83 -3.54 1.34
N GLU A 22 -9.50 -2.51 0.84
CA GLU A 22 -8.87 -1.49 -0.03
C GLU A 22 -7.70 -0.81 0.68
N LYS A 23 -7.88 -0.45 1.96
CA LYS A 23 -6.85 0.19 2.75
C LYS A 23 -5.63 -0.69 3.02
N ASN A 24 -5.80 -2.01 3.07
CA ASN A 24 -4.74 -2.99 3.38
C ASN A 24 -4.27 -3.76 2.13
N LYS A 25 -4.55 -3.25 0.93
CA LYS A 25 -3.99 -3.85 -0.29
C LYS A 25 -2.47 -3.74 -0.24
N PRO A 26 -1.74 -4.80 -0.62
CA PRO A 26 -0.29 -4.72 -0.75
C PRO A 26 0.10 -3.67 -1.78
N VAL A 27 1.31 -3.16 -1.63
CA VAL A 27 1.92 -2.17 -2.54
C VAL A 27 2.91 -2.92 -3.41
N THR A 28 2.80 -2.75 -4.72
CA THR A 28 3.73 -3.37 -5.66
C THR A 28 4.99 -2.50 -5.80
N PHE A 29 6.13 -3.12 -5.57
CA PHE A 29 7.45 -2.53 -5.72
C PHE A 29 8.14 -3.10 -6.95
N LYS A 30 8.93 -2.28 -7.64
CA LYS A 30 9.69 -2.68 -8.82
C LYS A 30 11.18 -2.46 -8.57
N CYS A 31 11.98 -3.47 -8.87
CA CYS A 31 13.44 -3.35 -8.84
C CYS A 31 13.93 -2.50 -10.00
N LEU A 32 14.76 -1.51 -9.71
CA LEU A 32 15.33 -0.60 -10.71
C LEU A 32 16.43 -1.29 -11.55
N ASP A 33 17.04 -2.35 -11.04
CA ASP A 33 18.15 -3.04 -11.70
C ASP A 33 17.70 -4.21 -12.58
N CYS A 34 16.82 -5.09 -12.07
CA CYS A 34 16.38 -6.28 -12.78
C CYS A 34 14.92 -6.22 -13.27
N GLY A 35 14.15 -5.23 -12.83
CA GLY A 35 12.77 -5.02 -13.25
C GLY A 35 11.73 -5.97 -12.64
N ILE A 36 12.11 -6.84 -11.69
CA ILE A 36 11.15 -7.71 -11.01
C ILE A 36 10.19 -6.89 -10.15
N GLU A 37 8.96 -7.36 -10.05
CA GLU A 37 7.91 -6.77 -9.23
C GLU A 37 7.62 -7.67 -8.02
N GLU A 38 7.51 -7.08 -6.84
CA GLU A 38 7.24 -7.76 -5.57
C GLU A 38 6.13 -7.03 -4.81
N ASP A 39 5.17 -7.78 -4.26
CA ASP A 39 4.08 -7.23 -3.47
C ASP A 39 4.46 -7.19 -1.99
N ILE A 40 4.58 -5.99 -1.44
CA ILE A 40 4.92 -5.77 -0.04
C ILE A 40 3.65 -5.42 0.74
N PRO A 41 3.38 -6.08 1.88
CA PRO A 41 2.24 -5.74 2.74
C PRO A 41 2.27 -4.27 3.14
N LYS A 42 1.14 -3.58 2.98
CA LYS A 42 1.08 -2.14 3.20
C LYS A 42 1.39 -1.74 4.64
N ASP A 43 1.01 -2.55 5.62
CA ASP A 43 1.39 -2.32 7.02
C ASP A 43 2.91 -2.27 7.21
N VAL A 44 3.66 -3.09 6.48
CA VAL A 44 5.13 -3.01 6.46
C VAL A 44 5.56 -1.69 5.83
N VAL A 45 5.03 -1.33 4.65
CA VAL A 45 5.38 -0.08 3.96
C VAL A 45 5.09 1.16 4.82
N ASP A 46 3.90 1.23 5.42
CA ASP A 46 3.45 2.32 6.28
C ASP A 46 4.35 2.44 7.53
N ILE A 47 4.76 1.33 8.15
CA ILE A 47 5.71 1.35 9.27
C ILE A 47 7.04 1.95 8.82
N TYR A 48 7.60 1.52 7.69
CA TYR A 48 8.88 2.08 7.25
C TYR A 48 8.76 3.57 6.86
N ASP A 49 7.64 3.99 6.26
CA ASP A 49 7.36 5.40 5.91
C ASP A 49 7.17 6.31 7.14
N ILE A 50 6.58 5.81 8.22
CA ILE A 50 6.36 6.59 9.47
C ILE A 50 7.64 6.70 10.30
N PHE A 51 8.43 5.62 10.34
CA PHE A 51 9.61 5.53 11.20
C PHE A 51 10.90 6.01 10.52
N ASP A 52 10.91 6.21 9.20
CA ASP A 52 12.05 6.82 8.52
C ASP A 52 12.12 8.31 8.88
N GLU A 53 13.21 8.72 9.54
CA GLU A 53 13.53 10.13 9.82
C GLU A 53 14.09 10.86 8.58
N GLY A 54 14.08 10.19 7.42
CA GLY A 54 14.51 10.70 6.13
C GLY A 54 13.59 11.75 5.50
N ASP A 55 13.79 11.96 4.20
CA ASP A 55 13.03 12.93 3.42
C ASP A 55 11.67 12.37 3.02
N ILE A 56 10.59 13.01 3.49
CA ILE A 56 9.19 12.67 3.17
C ILE A 56 8.84 12.78 1.67
N THR A 57 9.73 13.30 0.84
CA THR A 57 9.55 13.33 -0.62
C THR A 57 10.06 12.08 -1.32
N VAL A 58 10.78 11.21 -0.61
CA VAL A 58 11.31 9.96 -1.13
C VAL A 58 10.50 8.80 -0.54
N PRO A 59 9.97 7.87 -1.37
CA PRO A 59 9.25 6.73 -0.85
C PRO A 59 10.18 5.76 -0.10
N PRO A 60 9.63 4.90 0.78
CA PRO A 60 10.38 3.80 1.35
C PRO A 60 10.96 2.90 0.25
N ARG A 61 12.16 2.37 0.48
CA ARG A 61 12.89 1.49 -0.45
C ARG A 61 13.17 0.14 0.17
N PHE A 62 13.16 -0.89 -0.66
CA PHE A 62 13.48 -2.27 -0.25
C PHE A 62 14.61 -2.84 -1.12
N SER A 63 15.27 -3.87 -0.61
CA SER A 63 16.26 -4.63 -1.37
C SER A 63 15.58 -5.77 -2.10
N CYS A 64 15.81 -5.88 -3.40
CA CYS A 64 15.30 -6.96 -4.23
C CYS A 64 15.84 -8.31 -3.75
N GLU A 65 14.96 -9.30 -3.59
CA GLU A 65 15.36 -10.63 -3.12
C GLU A 65 16.22 -11.39 -4.16
N VAL A 66 16.09 -11.03 -5.45
CA VAL A 66 16.76 -11.72 -6.55
C VAL A 66 18.17 -11.17 -6.81
N CYS A 67 18.32 -9.86 -6.90
CA CYS A 67 19.60 -9.23 -7.28
C CYS A 67 20.22 -8.34 -6.21
N GLY A 68 19.53 -8.09 -5.09
CA GLY A 68 19.97 -7.15 -4.05
C GLY A 68 19.85 -5.67 -4.45
N GLY A 69 19.29 -5.39 -5.63
CA GLY A 69 19.08 -4.05 -6.16
C GLY A 69 18.03 -3.25 -5.40
N THR A 70 17.97 -1.94 -5.64
CA THR A 70 16.99 -1.06 -5.00
C THR A 70 15.61 -1.23 -5.63
N MET A 71 14.58 -1.35 -4.80
CA MET A 71 13.18 -1.37 -5.22
C MET A 71 12.44 -0.12 -4.77
N GLU A 72 11.62 0.42 -5.66
CA GLU A 72 10.74 1.57 -5.41
C GLU A 72 9.26 1.19 -5.68
N PRO A 73 8.30 1.82 -4.98
CA PRO A 73 6.89 1.51 -5.18
C PRO A 73 6.42 2.04 -6.55
N ILE A 74 5.65 1.23 -7.27
CA ILE A 74 5.05 1.65 -8.55
C ILE A 74 4.03 2.77 -8.32
N GLU A 75 3.14 2.57 -7.34
CA GLU A 75 2.21 3.58 -6.86
C GLU A 75 1.97 3.37 -5.35
N TYR A 76 2.23 4.40 -4.56
CA TYR A 76 2.00 4.38 -3.11
C TYR A 76 1.57 5.75 -2.63
N THR A 77 0.58 5.80 -1.72
CA THR A 77 0.18 7.04 -1.05
C THR A 77 0.49 6.91 0.44
N SER A 78 1.39 7.76 0.95
CA SER A 78 1.77 7.80 2.36
C SER A 78 0.62 8.23 3.27
N GLU A 79 0.78 8.01 4.57
CA GLU A 79 -0.15 8.55 5.58
C GLU A 79 -0.22 10.09 5.55
N GLN A 80 0.85 10.75 5.08
CA GLN A 80 0.91 12.21 4.91
C GLN A 80 0.19 12.70 3.64
N GLY A 81 -0.33 11.78 2.82
CA GLY A 81 -1.09 12.08 1.60
C GLY A 81 -0.22 12.36 0.36
N ILE A 82 1.09 12.09 0.44
CA ILE A 82 2.00 12.21 -0.70
C ILE A 82 1.86 10.94 -1.55
N THR A 83 1.65 11.11 -2.85
CA THR A 83 1.56 9.98 -3.78
C THR A 83 2.85 9.88 -4.57
N TYR A 84 3.56 8.77 -4.39
CA TYR A 84 4.75 8.41 -5.12
C TYR A 84 4.37 7.55 -6.31
N ARG A 85 4.98 7.84 -7.45
CA ARG A 85 4.81 7.06 -8.68
C ARG A 85 6.17 6.86 -9.30
N LEU A 86 6.48 5.62 -9.60
CA LEU A 86 7.68 5.31 -10.36
C LEU A 86 7.44 5.72 -11.81
N GLU A 87 8.08 6.82 -12.21
CA GLU A 87 8.12 7.22 -13.63
C GLU A 87 9.06 6.26 -14.37
N ASN A 88 8.54 5.63 -15.42
CA ASN A 88 9.26 4.65 -16.26
C ASN A 88 10.13 5.34 -17.31
#